data_AF-G9PDV0-F1
#
_entry.id   AF-G9PDV0-F1
#
_cell.length_a   1.000
_cell.length_b   1.000
_cell.length_c   1.000
_cell.angle_alpha   90.00
_cell.angle_beta   90.00
_cell.angle_gamma   90.00
#
_symmetry.space_group_name_H-M   'P 1'
#
loop_
_entity.id
_entity.type
_entity.pdbx_description
1 polymer ?
#
loop_
_entity_poly.entity_id
_entity_poly.type
_entity_poly.pdbx_seq_one_letter_code
_entity_poly.pdbx_strand_id
1 'polypeptide(L)'
;MAVIMSYHGTVESRAALVEAVNLAKRLDEKLLCVYAQKHRGDDQAVDNQVMEVLHDALGQENLEYAVQLCPRGKDVSDYVLEAARENHASYLVIGLAHRSHCGGMNIGPNAQRLLLEAPCPVVTYTTKLN
;
A
#
# COMPACT_ATOMS: atom_id res chain seq x y z
N MET A 1 -4.91 -16.62 -2.08
CA MET A 1 -5.33 -15.24 -2.39
C MET A 1 -4.59 -14.30 -1.45
N ALA A 2 -4.65 -12.99 -1.68
CA ALA A 2 -3.97 -12.03 -0.82
C ALA A 2 -4.76 -10.73 -0.70
N VAL A 3 -4.59 -10.06 0.43
CA VAL A 3 -4.84 -8.61 0.51
C VAL A 3 -3.56 -7.91 0.03
N ILE A 4 -3.71 -7.03 -0.95
CA ILE A 4 -2.60 -6.22 -1.47
C ILE A 4 -2.70 -4.83 -0.87
N MET A 5 -1.56 -4.26 -0.52
CA MET A 5 -1.51 -2.89 -0.05
C MET A 5 -0.40 -2.09 -0.74
N SER A 6 -0.70 -0.83 -1.08
CA SER A 6 0.32 0.14 -1.48
C SER A 6 0.68 1.09 -0.33
N TYR A 7 1.92 1.01 0.15
CA TYR A 7 2.45 1.80 1.26
C TYR A 7 3.38 2.92 0.77
N HIS A 8 3.16 4.16 1.26
CA HIS A 8 3.90 5.35 0.81
C HIS A 8 4.57 6.12 1.97
N GLY A 9 4.60 5.57 3.19
CA GLY A 9 5.11 6.25 4.38
C GLY A 9 4.31 7.48 4.83
N THR A 10 3.13 7.71 4.25
CA THR A 10 2.20 8.79 4.65
C THR A 10 1.38 8.39 5.87
N VAL A 11 0.72 9.37 6.52
CA VAL A 11 -0.14 9.07 7.68
C VAL A 11 -1.33 8.20 7.26
N GLU A 12 -1.87 8.45 6.07
CA GLU A 12 -3.00 7.73 5.50
C GLU A 12 -2.60 6.31 5.09
N SER A 13 -1.41 6.14 4.49
CA SER A 13 -0.90 4.80 4.19
C SER A 13 -0.50 4.01 5.44
N ARG A 14 -0.22 4.66 6.58
CA ARG A 14 -0.06 3.93 7.86
C ARG A 14 -1.40 3.47 8.40
N ALA A 15 -2.43 4.32 8.35
CA ALA A 15 -3.80 3.92 8.72
C ALA A 15 -4.30 2.75 7.86
N ALA A 16 -4.07 2.82 6.55
CA ALA A 16 -4.39 1.75 5.61
C ALA A 16 -3.68 0.42 5.96
N LEU A 17 -2.47 0.44 6.55
CA LEU A 17 -1.72 -0.77 6.88
C LEU A 17 -2.38 -1.56 8.00
N VAL A 18 -2.85 -0.84 9.01
CA VAL A 18 -3.62 -1.43 10.11
C VAL A 18 -4.85 -2.14 9.55
N GLU A 19 -5.57 -1.53 8.61
CA GLU A 19 -6.74 -2.19 8.04
C GLU A 19 -6.38 -3.33 7.11
N ALA A 20 -5.33 -3.21 6.31
CA ALA A 20 -4.90 -4.30 5.43
C ALA A 20 -4.57 -5.56 6.26
N VAL A 21 -3.92 -5.39 7.42
CA VAL A 21 -3.69 -6.45 8.41
C VAL A 21 -5.01 -7.02 8.94
N ASN A 22 -5.95 -6.18 9.38
CA ASN A 22 -7.24 -6.63 9.90
C ASN A 22 -8.04 -7.42 8.86
N LEU A 23 -8.06 -6.93 7.62
CA LEU A 23 -8.79 -7.53 6.52
C LEU A 23 -8.17 -8.87 6.12
N ALA A 24 -6.84 -8.93 6.00
CA ALA A 24 -6.11 -10.17 5.72
C ALA A 24 -6.40 -11.24 6.79
N LYS A 25 -6.34 -10.87 8.07
CA LYS A 25 -6.68 -11.79 9.18
C LYS A 25 -8.13 -12.27 9.15
N ARG A 26 -9.08 -11.38 8.85
CA ARG A 26 -10.52 -11.75 8.78
C ARG A 26 -10.82 -12.69 7.63
N LEU A 27 -10.06 -12.60 6.54
CA LEU A 27 -10.20 -13.44 5.35
C LEU A 27 -9.36 -14.72 5.43
N ASP A 28 -8.50 -14.85 6.45
CA ASP A 28 -7.47 -15.90 6.53
C ASP A 28 -6.57 -15.92 5.27
N GLU A 29 -6.17 -14.74 4.82
CA GLU A 29 -5.33 -14.54 3.64
C GLU A 29 -4.00 -13.88 4.01
N LYS A 30 -3.00 -14.06 3.14
CA LYS A 30 -1.71 -13.37 3.28
C LYS A 30 -1.83 -11.88 2.96
N LEU A 31 -1.00 -11.06 3.58
CA LEU A 31 -0.83 -9.65 3.23
C LEU A 31 0.42 -9.45 2.37
N LEU A 32 0.27 -8.87 1.18
CA LEU A 32 1.40 -8.36 0.41
C LEU A 32 1.43 -6.82 0.47
N CYS A 33 2.42 -6.29 1.17
CA CYS A 33 2.66 -4.86 1.28
C CYS A 33 3.71 -4.40 0.25
N VAL A 34 3.29 -3.57 -0.71
CA VAL A 34 4.17 -2.97 -1.71
C VAL A 34 4.56 -1.57 -1.23
N TYR A 35 5.83 -1.40 -0.87
CA TYR A 35 6.40 -0.10 -0.52
C TYR A 35 6.77 0.67 -1.80
N ALA A 36 6.06 1.79 -1.99
CA ALA A 36 6.27 2.74 -3.06
C ALA A 36 7.24 3.85 -2.60
N GLN A 37 8.40 3.93 -3.25
CA GLN A 37 9.42 4.92 -2.96
C GLN A 37 8.89 6.33 -3.14
N LYS A 38 9.13 7.19 -2.13
CA LYS A 38 8.67 8.59 -2.15
C LYS A 38 9.67 9.54 -2.82
N HIS A 39 10.92 9.12 -2.96
CA HIS A 39 12.04 9.97 -3.37
C HIS A 39 12.50 9.61 -4.78
N ARG A 40 12.73 10.63 -5.61
CA ARG A 40 13.49 10.49 -6.88
C ARG A 40 15.01 10.34 -6.65
N GLY A 41 15.44 10.18 -5.39
CA GLY A 41 16.84 10.13 -4.97
C GLY A 41 17.26 8.73 -4.55
N ASP A 42 18.55 8.45 -4.71
CA ASP A 42 19.14 7.12 -4.61
C ASP A 42 19.45 6.66 -3.18
N ASP A 43 18.63 7.05 -2.20
CA ASP A 43 18.90 6.76 -0.79
C ASP A 43 18.44 5.35 -0.38
N GLN A 44 19.22 4.36 -0.81
CA GLN A 44 18.99 2.96 -0.49
C GLN A 44 18.99 2.67 1.02
N ALA A 45 19.68 3.49 1.81
CA ALA A 45 19.68 3.33 3.27
C ALA A 45 18.31 3.65 3.86
N VAL A 46 17.65 4.72 3.37
CA VAL A 46 16.28 5.06 3.78
C VAL A 46 15.30 3.96 3.41
N ASP A 47 15.39 3.40 2.21
CA ASP A 47 14.49 2.32 1.78
C ASP A 47 14.67 1.06 2.62
N ASN A 48 15.92 0.67 2.90
CA ASN A 48 16.22 -0.47 3.77
C ASN A 48 15.64 -0.27 5.17
N GLN A 49 15.78 0.94 5.73
CA GLN A 49 15.22 1.27 7.04
C GLN A 49 13.69 1.17 7.05
N VAL A 50 13.02 1.65 6.01
CA VAL A 50 11.55 1.54 5.91
C VAL A 50 11.11 0.08 5.78
N MET A 51 11.83 -0.71 4.97
CA MET A 51 11.54 -2.14 4.82
C MET A 51 11.71 -2.88 6.15
N GLU A 52 12.78 -2.62 6.90
CA GLU A 52 13.01 -3.19 8.23
C GLU A 52 11.86 -2.84 9.19
N VAL A 53 11.47 -1.57 9.26
CA VAL A 53 10.32 -1.13 10.08
C VAL A 53 9.02 -1.84 9.70
N LEU A 54 8.77 -2.05 8.40
CA LEU A 54 7.59 -2.78 7.93
C LEU A 54 7.65 -4.26 8.30
N HIS A 55 8.82 -4.89 8.18
CA HIS A 55 9.02 -6.28 8.60
C HIS A 55 8.85 -6.46 10.10
N ASP A 56 9.39 -5.55 10.91
CA ASP A 56 9.21 -5.58 12.36
C ASP A 56 7.73 -5.44 12.73
N ALA A 57 7.04 -4.45 12.15
CA ALA A 57 5.63 -4.20 12.43
C ALA A 57 4.74 -5.40 12.04
N LEU A 58 4.92 -5.95 10.84
CA LEU A 58 4.12 -7.08 10.36
C LEU A 58 4.54 -8.41 11.00
N GLY A 59 5.80 -8.56 11.40
CA GLY A 59 6.32 -9.74 12.09
C GLY A 59 5.75 -9.95 13.50
N GLN A 60 5.19 -8.91 14.11
CA GLN A 60 4.44 -9.03 15.37
C GLN A 60 3.00 -9.48 15.16
N GLU A 61 2.51 -9.50 13.91
CA GLU A 61 1.16 -9.90 13.59
C GLU A 61 1.07 -11.41 13.32
N ASN A 62 0.06 -12.08 13.87
CA ASN A 62 -0.19 -13.49 13.57
C ASN A 62 -0.87 -13.64 12.20
N LEU A 63 -0.13 -13.39 11.10
CA LEU A 63 -0.60 -13.52 9.72
C LEU A 63 0.58 -13.78 8.76
N GLU A 64 0.36 -14.48 7.66
CA GLU A 64 1.39 -14.64 6.61
C GLU A 64 1.57 -13.34 5.82
N TYR A 65 2.78 -12.80 5.74
CA TYR A 65 2.99 -11.54 5.03
C TYR A 65 4.25 -11.53 4.16
N ALA A 66 4.26 -10.63 3.19
CA ALA A 66 5.44 -10.25 2.43
C ALA A 66 5.50 -8.73 2.28
N VAL A 67 6.72 -8.18 2.25
CA VAL A 67 6.97 -6.79 1.92
C VAL A 67 7.81 -6.75 0.64
N GLN A 68 7.39 -5.96 -0.33
CA GLN A 68 8.09 -5.79 -1.60
C GLN A 68 8.37 -4.31 -1.83
N LEU A 69 9.63 -3.99 -2.15
CA LEU A 69 10.00 -2.67 -2.64
C LEU A 69 9.64 -2.57 -4.12
N CYS A 70 8.88 -1.53 -4.50
CA CYS A 70 8.64 -1.25 -5.91
C CYS A 70 9.98 -1.01 -6.64
N PRO A 71 10.30 -1.76 -7.70
CA PRO A 71 11.57 -1.59 -8.42
C PRO A 71 11.73 -0.18 -8.97
N ARG A 72 12.97 0.32 -8.95
CA ARG A 72 13.31 1.62 -9.53
C ARG A 72 12.95 1.66 -11.01
N GLY A 73 12.37 2.77 -11.44
CA GLY A 73 11.95 2.99 -12.83
C GLY A 73 10.66 2.25 -13.23
N LYS A 74 10.07 1.42 -12.35
CA LYS A 74 8.76 0.83 -12.56
C LYS A 74 7.67 1.78 -12.07
N ASP A 75 6.58 1.89 -12.82
CA ASP A 75 5.41 2.62 -12.35
C ASP A 75 4.78 1.88 -11.16
N VAL A 76 4.54 2.61 -10.07
CA VAL A 76 4.03 2.04 -8.81
C VAL A 76 2.65 1.42 -9.02
N SER A 77 1.79 2.07 -9.82
CA SER A 77 0.43 1.60 -10.04
C SER A 77 0.46 0.32 -10.85
N ASP A 78 1.26 0.28 -11.93
CA ASP A 78 1.45 -0.93 -12.73
C ASP A 78 1.97 -2.10 -11.88
N TYR A 79 2.97 -1.84 -11.03
CA TYR A 79 3.52 -2.89 -10.17
C TYR A 79 2.52 -3.43 -9.15
N VAL A 80 1.74 -2.56 -8.52
CA VAL A 80 0.69 -2.96 -7.57
C VAL A 80 -0.44 -3.70 -8.28
N LEU A 81 -0.86 -3.26 -9.48
CA LEU A 81 -1.90 -3.91 -10.27
C LEU A 81 -1.45 -5.30 -10.76
N GLU A 82 -0.19 -5.44 -11.17
CA GLU A 82 0.40 -6.73 -11.52
C GLU A 82 0.42 -7.66 -10.32
N ALA A 83 0.93 -7.21 -9.16
CA ALA A 83 0.92 -7.98 -7.93
C ALA A 83 -0.50 -8.42 -7.52
N ALA A 84 -1.51 -7.56 -7.73
CA ALA A 84 -2.90 -7.88 -7.47
C ALA A 84 -3.46 -8.95 -8.40
N ARG A 85 -3.09 -8.95 -9.68
CA ARG A 85 -3.49 -9.99 -10.64
C ARG A 85 -2.80 -11.32 -10.32
N GLU A 86 -1.49 -11.29 -10.09
CA GLU A 86 -0.67 -12.49 -9.83
C GLU A 86 -1.05 -13.21 -8.55
N ASN A 87 -1.44 -12.47 -7.51
CA ASN A 87 -1.80 -13.05 -6.21
C ASN A 87 -3.30 -13.30 -6.04
N HIS A 88 -4.10 -13.08 -7.09
CA HIS A 88 -5.56 -13.14 -7.05
C HIS A 88 -6.11 -12.33 -5.86
N ALA A 89 -5.84 -11.03 -5.88
CA ALA A 89 -6.15 -10.15 -4.77
C ALA A 89 -7.63 -10.17 -4.41
N SER A 90 -7.94 -10.39 -3.13
CA SER A 90 -9.30 -10.23 -2.61
C SER A 90 -9.64 -8.76 -2.41
N TYR A 91 -8.65 -7.96 -1.99
CA TYR A 91 -8.77 -6.52 -1.82
C TYR A 91 -7.44 -5.81 -2.13
N LEU A 92 -7.55 -4.58 -2.63
CA LEU A 92 -6.45 -3.64 -2.70
C LEU A 92 -6.69 -2.50 -1.69
N VAL A 93 -5.76 -2.29 -0.76
CA VAL A 93 -5.86 -1.27 0.28
C VAL A 93 -4.89 -0.12 -0.01
N ILE A 94 -5.39 1.12 -0.02
CA ILE A 94 -4.60 2.31 -0.31
C ILE A 94 -4.90 3.46 0.66
N GLY A 95 -3.87 4.24 0.99
CA GLY A 95 -4.02 5.53 1.66
C GLY A 95 -4.26 6.65 0.64
N LEU A 96 -5.22 7.53 0.92
CA LEU A 96 -5.55 8.69 0.10
C LEU A 96 -5.32 9.99 0.89
N ALA A 97 -4.27 10.73 0.52
CA ALA A 97 -3.99 12.01 1.15
C ALA A 97 -5.03 13.06 0.74
N HIS A 98 -5.70 13.67 1.73
CA HIS A 98 -6.63 14.76 1.49
C HIS A 98 -5.89 16.09 1.37
N ARG A 99 -5.34 16.41 0.18
CA ARG A 99 -4.80 17.74 -0.12
C ARG A 99 -5.81 18.57 -0.88
N SER A 100 -6.49 19.50 -0.19
CA SER A 100 -7.37 20.49 -0.83
C SER A 100 -6.66 21.83 -0.93
N HIS A 101 -6.46 22.34 -2.14
CA HIS A 101 -6.04 23.73 -2.37
C HIS A 101 -7.23 24.66 -2.66
N CYS A 102 -8.39 24.13 -3.09
CA CYS A 102 -9.59 24.92 -3.44
C CYS A 102 -10.91 24.12 -3.25
N GLY A 103 -11.15 23.52 -2.09
CA GLY A 103 -12.44 22.87 -1.77
C GLY A 103 -12.75 21.54 -2.48
N GLY A 104 -11.84 21.01 -3.30
CA GLY A 104 -11.92 19.68 -3.91
C GLY A 104 -10.83 18.71 -3.42
N MET A 105 -11.06 17.41 -3.61
CA MET A 105 -10.08 16.35 -3.33
C MET A 105 -9.22 16.11 -4.58
N ASN A 106 -7.91 16.40 -4.51
CA ASN A 106 -6.99 16.04 -5.59
C ASN A 106 -6.44 14.63 -5.31
N ILE A 107 -6.96 13.63 -6.04
CA ILE A 107 -6.48 12.25 -5.99
C ILE A 107 -5.24 12.17 -6.87
N GLY A 108 -4.11 11.75 -6.29
CA GLY A 108 -2.86 11.59 -7.05
C GLY A 108 -3.01 10.55 -8.17
N PRO A 109 -2.18 10.65 -9.24
CA PRO A 109 -2.32 9.83 -10.44
C PRO A 109 -2.24 8.33 -10.14
N ASN A 110 -1.37 7.92 -9.19
CA ASN A 110 -1.28 6.52 -8.80
C ASN A 110 -2.59 6.02 -8.20
N ALA A 111 -3.16 6.77 -7.25
CA ALA A 111 -4.41 6.40 -6.62
C ALA A 111 -5.57 6.36 -7.62
N GLN A 112 -5.65 7.32 -8.55
CA GLN A 112 -6.66 7.31 -9.62
C GLN A 112 -6.56 6.03 -10.45
N ARG A 113 -5.34 5.66 -10.85
CA ARG A 113 -5.10 4.47 -11.67
C ARG A 113 -5.45 3.19 -10.93
N LEU A 114 -5.04 3.07 -9.67
CA LEU A 114 -5.42 1.94 -8.82
C LEU A 114 -6.94 1.82 -8.64
N LEU A 115 -7.64 2.94 -8.45
CA LEU A 115 -9.11 2.95 -8.31
C LEU A 115 -9.84 2.53 -9.60
N LEU A 116 -9.28 2.85 -10.77
CA LEU A 116 -9.92 2.59 -12.07
C LEU A 116 -9.58 1.22 -12.65
N GLU A 117 -8.38 0.70 -12.38
CA GLU A 117 -7.83 -0.48 -13.07
C GLU A 117 -7.68 -1.73 -12.17
N ALA A 118 -7.94 -1.62 -10.85
CA ALA A 118 -7.79 -2.75 -9.95
C ALA A 118 -8.69 -3.93 -10.34
N PRO A 119 -8.16 -5.17 -10.33
CA PRO A 119 -8.93 -6.38 -10.64
C PRO A 119 -9.84 -6.82 -9.48
N CYS A 120 -9.90 -6.05 -8.38
CA CYS A 120 -10.56 -6.40 -7.13
C CYS A 120 -11.10 -5.14 -6.44
N PRO A 121 -11.99 -5.28 -5.44
CA PRO A 121 -12.45 -4.15 -4.64
C PRO A 121 -11.31 -3.37 -3.99
N VAL A 122 -11.40 -2.04 -4.03
CA VAL A 122 -10.41 -1.13 -3.44
C VAL A 122 -10.95 -0.54 -2.15
N VAL A 123 -10.16 -0.64 -1.08
CA VAL A 123 -10.44 -0.03 0.24
C VAL A 123 -9.54 1.20 0.41
N THR A 124 -10.14 2.34 0.69
CA THR A 124 -9.42 3.61 0.79
C THR A 124 -9.46 4.18 2.21
N TYR A 125 -8.32 4.64 2.70
CA TYR A 125 -8.20 5.33 3.99
C TYR A 125 -7.81 6.79 3.79
N THR A 126 -8.64 7.71 4.28
CA THR A 126 -8.42 9.17 4.21
C THR A 126 -8.08 9.79 5.56
N THR A 127 -8.25 9.03 6.64
CA THR A 127 -8.15 9.51 8.02
C THR A 127 -6.72 9.39 8.54
N LYS A 128 -6.28 10.38 9.32
CA LYS A 128 -5.02 10.31 10.09
C LYS A 128 -5.27 9.44 11.32
N LEU A 129 -4.35 8.52 11.64
CA LEU A 129 -4.35 7.91 12.97
C LEU A 129 -4.10 9.03 13.99
N ASN A 130 -4.99 9.16 14.97
CA ASN A 130 -4.86 10.11 16.08
C ASN A 130 -3.86 9.60 17.12
#